data_AF-A0A0Q8Q1L1-F1
#
_entry.id   AF-A0A0Q8Q1L1-F1
#
_cell.length_a   1.000
_cell.length_b   1.000
_cell.length_c   1.000
_cell.angle_alpha   90.00
_cell.angle_beta   90.00
_cell.angle_gamma   90.00
#
_symmetry.space_group_name_H-M   'P 1'
#
loop_
_entity.id
_entity.type
_entity.pdbx_description
1 polymer ?
#
loop_
_entity_poly.entity_id
_entity_poly.type
_entity_poly.pdbx_seq_one_letter_code
_entity_poly.pdbx_strand_id
1 'polypeptide(L)'
;MNAPTLFLLIGSVYLLIIAYGVVRTRKKGLPAHVRFVAASAQVVLPPIALAIALLATGDARIAGWSLMFGLLVVAGGLLAICTDLVARRVL
;
A
#
# COMPACT_ATOMS: atom_id res chain seq x y z
N MET A 1 19.20 -11.65 8.18
CA MET A 1 17.74 -11.57 7.95
C MET A 1 17.44 -12.24 6.63
N ASN A 2 16.43 -13.12 6.58
CA ASN A 2 16.07 -13.82 5.34
C ASN A 2 15.12 -12.93 4.51
N ALA A 3 15.22 -13.01 3.18
CA ALA A 3 14.37 -12.26 2.24
C ALA A 3 12.86 -12.28 2.58
N PRO A 4 12.23 -13.42 2.93
CA PRO A 4 10.81 -13.43 3.30
C PRO A 4 10.49 -12.64 4.57
N THR A 5 11.38 -12.61 5.57
CA THR A 5 11.18 -11.86 6.81
C THR A 5 11.19 -10.35 6.55
N LEU A 6 12.12 -9.92 5.70
CA LEU A 6 12.25 -8.53 5.28
C LEU A 6 11.00 -8.09 4.49
N PHE A 7 10.46 -9.00 3.68
CA PHE A 7 9.24 -8.75 2.92
C PHE A 7 7.99 -8.63 3.80
N LEU A 8 7.81 -9.53 4.77
CA LEU A 8 6.71 -9.44 5.74
C LEU A 8 6.76 -8.14 6.53
N LEU A 9 7.97 -7.72 6.93
CA LEU A 9 8.16 -6.45 7.63
C LEU A 9 7.72 -5.27 6.75
N ILE A 10 8.22 -5.18 5.51
CA ILE A 10 7.87 -4.11 4.57
C ILE A 10 6.38 -4.12 4.26
N GLY A 11 5.79 -5.29 3.99
CA GLY A 11 4.37 -5.45 3.70
C GLY A 11 3.49 -5.00 4.87
N SER A 12 3.87 -5.35 6.10
CA SER A 12 3.14 -4.95 7.31
C SER A 12 3.15 -3.44 7.50
N VAL A 13 4.32 -2.80 7.36
CA VAL A 13 4.48 -1.35 7.46
C VAL A 13 3.68 -0.64 6.37
N TYR A 14 3.69 -1.16 5.14
CA TYR A 14 2.92 -0.64 4.02
C TYR A 14 1.40 -0.64 4.31
N LEU A 15 0.85 -1.74 4.82
CA LEU A 15 -0.57 -1.82 5.18
C LEU A 15 -0.94 -0.81 6.28
N LEU A 16 -0.05 -0.62 7.26
CA LEU A 16 -0.20 0.37 8.33
C LEU A 16 -0.26 1.81 7.78
N ILE A 17 0.60 2.15 6.82
CA ILE A 17 0.62 3.46 6.16
C ILE A 17 -0.72 3.73 5.46
N ILE A 18 -1.26 2.74 4.74
CA ILE A 18 -2.55 2.86 4.06
C ILE A 18 -3.68 3.09 5.08
N ALA A 19 -3.77 2.25 6.10
CA ALA A 19 -4.84 2.36 7.09
C ALA A 19 -4.82 3.72 7.80
N TYR A 20 -3.63 4.15 8.25
CA TYR A 20 -3.47 5.46 8.88
C TYR A 20 -3.78 6.61 7.93
N GLY A 21 -3.31 6.52 6.68
CA GLY A 21 -3.53 7.52 5.65
C GLY A 21 -5.02 7.73 5.35
N VAL A 22 -5.77 6.65 5.13
CA VAL A 22 -7.22 6.69 4.89
C VAL A 22 -7.95 7.31 6.07
N VAL A 23 -7.67 6.88 7.30
CA VAL A 23 -8.28 7.43 8.53
C VAL A 23 -7.96 8.92 8.70
N ARG A 24 -6.70 9.32 8.46
CA ARG A 24 -6.27 10.73 8.59
C ARG A 24 -6.99 11.64 7.59
N THR A 25 -7.18 11.18 6.35
CA THR A 25 -7.86 11.99 5.33
C THR A 25 -9.35 12.17 5.65
N ARG A 26 -10.00 11.17 6.25
CA ARG A 26 -11.36 11.27 6.83
C ARG A 26 -11.41 12.27 7.98
N LYS A 27 -10.50 12.16 8.97
CA LYS A 27 -10.44 13.07 10.13
C LYS A 27 -10.26 14.55 9.74
N LYS A 28 -9.57 14.81 8.62
CA LYS A 28 -9.40 16.16 8.07
C LYS A 28 -10.62 16.69 7.30
N GLY A 29 -11.69 15.92 7.18
CA GLY A 29 -12.89 16.33 6.45
C GLY A 29 -12.67 16.52 4.95
N LEU A 30 -11.65 15.89 4.37
CA LEU A 30 -11.33 16.06 2.95
C LEU A 30 -12.51 15.55 2.08
N PRO A 31 -12.76 16.19 0.93
CA PRO A 31 -13.79 15.74 0.01
C PRO A 31 -13.46 14.36 -0.57
N ALA A 32 -14.49 13.62 -0.96
CA ALA A 32 -14.37 12.20 -1.35
C ALA A 32 -13.36 11.95 -2.48
N HIS A 33 -13.27 12.87 -3.46
CA HIS A 33 -12.34 12.76 -4.57
C HIS A 33 -10.87 12.82 -4.11
N VAL A 34 -10.50 13.78 -3.24
CA VAL A 34 -9.13 13.89 -2.70
C VAL A 34 -8.76 12.66 -1.89
N ARG A 35 -9.72 12.10 -1.17
CA ARG A 35 -9.51 10.90 -0.34
C ARG A 35 -9.26 9.67 -1.18
N PHE A 36 -9.99 9.52 -2.27
CA PHE A 36 -9.78 8.42 -3.21
C PHE A 36 -8.41 8.54 -3.91
N VAL A 37 -8.03 9.75 -4.32
CA VAL A 37 -6.71 10.02 -4.92
C VAL A 37 -5.58 9.74 -3.92
N ALA A 38 -5.71 10.20 -2.67
CA ALA A 38 -4.71 9.95 -1.64
C ALA A 38 -4.57 8.45 -1.31
N ALA A 39 -5.69 7.73 -1.20
CA ALA A 39 -5.68 6.30 -0.92
C ALA A 39 -5.06 5.50 -2.08
N SER A 40 -5.45 5.80 -3.32
CA SER A 40 -4.87 5.16 -4.51
C SER A 40 -3.37 5.45 -4.65
N ALA A 41 -2.94 6.69 -4.37
CA ALA A 41 -1.52 7.03 -4.30
C ALA A 41 -0.78 6.19 -3.24
N GLN A 42 -1.33 6.06 -2.03
CA GLN A 42 -0.71 5.26 -0.96
C GLN A 42 -0.63 3.77 -1.25
N VAL A 43 -1.57 3.23 -2.04
CA VAL A 43 -1.58 1.82 -2.45
C VAL A 43 -0.57 1.58 -3.58
N VAL A 44 -0.41 2.53 -4.51
CA VAL A 44 0.36 2.31 -5.73
C VAL A 44 1.81 2.76 -5.61
N LEU A 45 2.08 3.90 -4.95
CA LEU A 45 3.44 4.45 -4.86
C LEU A 45 4.45 3.50 -4.18
N PRO A 46 4.16 2.90 -3.01
CA PRO A 46 5.13 2.04 -2.34
C PRO A 46 5.55 0.80 -3.16
N PRO A 47 4.62 0.00 -3.74
CA PRO A 47 5.02 -1.13 -4.58
C PRO A 47 5.75 -0.71 -5.85
N ILE A 48 5.40 0.44 -6.46
CA ILE A 48 6.16 0.98 -7.60
C ILE A 48 7.58 1.37 -7.17
N ALA A 49 7.74 2.08 -6.05
CA ALA A 49 9.05 2.48 -5.54
C ALA A 49 9.94 1.26 -5.25
N LEU A 50 9.36 0.21 -4.65
CA LEU A 50 10.06 -1.06 -4.42
C LEU A 50 10.43 -1.78 -5.72
N ALA A 51 9.53 -1.81 -6.71
CA ALA A 51 9.80 -2.41 -8.00
C ALA A 51 10.94 -1.68 -8.74
N ILE A 52 10.95 -0.35 -8.72
CA ILE A 52 12.03 0.46 -9.31
C ILE A 52 13.35 0.24 -8.57
N ALA A 53 13.33 0.24 -7.25
CA ALA A 53 14.52 0.01 -6.43
C ALA A 53 15.12 -1.38 -6.69
N LEU A 54 14.28 -2.40 -6.86
CA LEU A 54 14.72 -3.72 -7.28
C LEU A 54 15.28 -3.70 -8.69
N LEU A 55 14.58 -3.12 -9.68
CA LEU A 55 15.07 -3.07 -11.06
C LEU A 55 16.47 -2.41 -11.16
N ALA A 56 16.75 -1.42 -10.31
CA ALA A 56 18.06 -0.78 -10.22
C ALA A 56 19.19 -1.72 -9.75
N THR A 57 18.89 -2.86 -9.12
CA THR A 57 19.91 -3.85 -8.74
C THR A 57 20.33 -4.78 -9.88
N GLY A 58 19.63 -4.75 -11.02
CA GLY A 58 20.00 -5.53 -12.22
C GLY A 58 19.83 -7.05 -12.10
N ASP A 59 19.11 -7.52 -11.10
CA ASP A 59 19.05 -8.94 -10.74
C ASP A 59 17.90 -9.68 -11.45
N ALA A 60 18.18 -10.67 -12.30
CA ALA A 60 17.14 -11.33 -13.11
C ALA A 60 16.05 -12.05 -12.28
N ARG A 61 16.32 -12.32 -11.00
CA ARG A 61 15.38 -12.92 -10.06
C ARG A 61 14.19 -12.02 -9.73
N ILE A 62 14.25 -10.73 -10.06
CA ILE A 62 13.20 -9.73 -9.80
C ILE A 62 11.90 -10.05 -10.54
N ALA A 63 11.96 -10.67 -11.71
CA ALA A 63 10.77 -11.06 -12.48
C ALA A 63 9.83 -11.98 -11.68
N GLY A 64 10.38 -12.83 -10.80
CA GLY A 64 9.63 -13.72 -9.92
C GLY A 64 8.81 -13.00 -8.82
N TRP A 65 9.07 -11.71 -8.59
CA TRP A 65 8.41 -10.92 -7.53
C TRP A 65 7.20 -10.13 -8.05
N SER A 66 7.01 -10.08 -9.37
CA SER A 66 5.91 -9.36 -10.04
C SER A 66 4.52 -9.76 -9.53
N LEU A 67 4.26 -11.06 -9.41
CA LEU A 67 3.02 -11.60 -8.85
C LEU A 67 2.76 -11.05 -7.44
N MET A 68 3.80 -10.99 -6.62
CA MET A 68 3.69 -10.57 -5.24
C MET A 68 3.46 -9.06 -5.13
N PHE A 69 4.08 -8.24 -5.98
CA PHE A 69 3.75 -6.81 -6.08
C PHE A 69 2.27 -6.60 -6.46
N GLY A 70 1.76 -7.41 -7.40
CA GLY A 70 0.34 -7.41 -7.76
C GLY A 70 -0.56 -7.70 -6.56
N LEU A 71 -0.25 -8.77 -5.80
CA LEU A 71 -1.01 -9.12 -4.60
C LEU A 71 -0.93 -8.03 -3.51
N LEU A 72 0.21 -7.34 -3.38
CA LEU A 72 0.38 -6.25 -2.42
C LEU A 72 -0.51 -5.04 -2.75
N VAL A 73 -0.63 -4.71 -4.04
CA VAL A 73 -1.52 -3.65 -4.53
C VAL A 73 -2.98 -4.03 -4.26
N VAL A 74 -3.37 -5.27 -4.57
CA VAL A 74 -4.73 -5.78 -4.32
C VAL A 74 -5.06 -5.75 -2.83
N ALA A 75 -4.17 -6.27 -1.98
CA ALA A 75 -4.34 -6.26 -0.53
C ALA A 75 -4.44 -4.83 0.03
N GLY A 76 -3.58 -3.92 -0.43
CA GLY A 76 -3.62 -2.51 -0.03
C GLY A 76 -4.92 -1.82 -0.47
N GLY A 77 -5.40 -2.10 -1.68
CA GLY A 77 -6.67 -1.57 -2.18
C GLY A 77 -7.87 -2.05 -1.38
N LEU A 78 -7.96 -3.36 -1.11
CA LEU A 78 -9.01 -3.93 -0.25
C LEU A 78 -8.95 -3.33 1.16
N LEU A 79 -7.76 -3.21 1.74
CA LEU A 79 -7.60 -2.59 3.06
C LEU A 79 -8.06 -1.13 3.06
N ALA A 80 -7.72 -0.36 2.03
CA ALA A 80 -8.15 1.03 1.92
C ALA A 80 -9.67 1.15 1.87
N ILE A 81 -10.35 0.29 1.11
CA ILE A 81 -11.82 0.26 1.01
C ILE A 81 -12.44 -0.11 2.36
N CYS A 82 -11.97 -1.21 2.98
CA CYS A 82 -12.48 -1.66 4.27
C CYS A 82 -12.27 -0.59 5.35
N THR A 83 -11.08 0.02 5.39
CA THR A 83 -10.75 1.09 6.34
C THR A 83 -11.65 2.29 6.12
N ASP A 84 -11.93 2.66 4.87
CA ASP A 84 -12.80 3.79 4.57
C ASP A 84 -14.26 3.56 4.96
N LEU A 85 -14.77 2.34 4.74
CA LEU A 85 -16.11 1.92 5.14
C LEU A 85 -16.28 1.91 6.65
N VAL A 86 -15.30 1.38 7.38
CA VAL A 86 -15.30 1.37 8.86
C VAL A 86 -15.15 2.79 9.40
N ALA A 87 -14.19 3.56 8.87
CA ALA A 87 -13.96 4.94 9.30
C ALA A 87 -15.19 5.83 9.12
N ARG A 88 -15.98 5.64 8.05
CA ARG A 88 -17.25 6.35 7.84
C ARG A 88 -18.30 6.09 8.94
N ARG A 89 -18.25 4.93 9.60
CA ARG A 89 -19.21 4.55 10.65
C ARG A 89 -18.77 4.97 12.05
N VAL A 90 -17.48 5.17 12.24
CA VAL A 90 -16.87 5.38 13.57
C VAL A 90 -16.44 6.83 13.79
N LEU A 91 -16.17 7.59 12.71
CA LEU A 91 -15.81 9.01 12.72
C LEU A 91 -16.93 9.86 12.12
#